data_AF-A0A2V6V3D2-F1
#
_entry.id   AF-A0A2V6V3D2-F1
#
_cell.length_a   1.000
_cell.length_b   1.000
_cell.length_c   1.000
_cell.angle_alpha   90.00
_cell.angle_beta   90.00
_cell.angle_gamma   90.00
#
_symmetry.space_group_name_H-M   'P 1'
#
loop_
_entity.id
_entity.type
_entity.pdbx_description
1 polymer ?
#
loop_
_entity_poly.entity_id
_entity_poly.type
_entity_poly.pdbx_seq_one_letter_code
_entity_poly.pdbx_strand_id
1 'polypeptide(L)'
;MSGSVARRSLLLSPLLLLGAFGVAWGQKAPVPGLEKLTPEERALAERNLERWQKLTPEQRARALENYRRWKSMTPEEREAARENYQRFHKLSPEERSRVLQDFQRWNELPDERRKTLQKEYERFQQLPPERRDRIIQRYQQWEALSPEERDRVLRNQDRWRQMSPEERERIRERWRQMPPDERERLREQRQQHRSVQPPPQGTTPPGALR
;
A
#
# COMPACT_ATOMS: atom_id res chain seq x y z
N MET A 1 47.47 8.03 -94.82
CA MET A 1 48.00 7.61 -93.51
C MET A 1 46.84 7.56 -92.52
N SER A 2 46.80 6.48 -91.74
CA SER A 2 45.84 6.02 -90.71
C SER A 2 44.97 7.07 -90.01
N GLY A 3 43.75 6.78 -89.52
CA GLY A 3 43.02 5.50 -89.43
C GLY A 3 41.71 5.65 -88.62
N SER A 4 40.84 4.63 -88.75
CA SER A 4 39.74 4.13 -87.89
C SER A 4 38.92 5.12 -87.03
N VAL A 5 37.64 5.35 -87.34
CA VAL A 5 36.44 4.52 -87.02
C VAL A 5 36.09 4.49 -85.53
N ALA A 6 34.93 5.07 -85.17
CA ALA A 6 33.97 4.46 -84.27
C ALA A 6 32.56 5.05 -84.48
N ARG A 7 31.67 4.24 -85.05
CA ARG A 7 30.21 4.44 -85.09
C ARG A 7 29.62 4.17 -83.70
N ARG A 8 28.52 4.86 -83.35
CA ARG A 8 27.28 4.25 -82.84
C ARG A 8 26.18 5.29 -82.65
N SER A 9 25.16 5.16 -83.49
CA SER A 9 23.83 5.76 -83.34
C SER A 9 23.04 5.08 -82.22
N LEU A 10 22.02 5.77 -81.66
CA LEU A 10 20.67 5.32 -81.20
C LEU A 10 20.15 6.33 -80.15
N LEU A 11 19.20 7.20 -80.52
CA LEU A 11 17.73 7.09 -80.41
C LEU A 11 17.14 7.49 -79.03
N LEU A 12 16.19 8.43 -79.16
CA LEU A 12 15.21 9.01 -78.23
C LEU A 12 14.62 8.08 -77.16
N SER A 13 14.28 8.66 -76.01
CA SER A 13 13.15 8.21 -75.17
C SER A 13 12.42 9.41 -74.53
N PRO A 14 11.09 9.49 -74.65
CA PRO A 14 10.27 10.55 -74.05
C PRO A 14 9.91 10.25 -72.59
N LEU A 15 9.75 11.33 -71.81
CA LEU A 15 9.24 11.34 -70.43
C LEU A 15 7.86 10.67 -70.33
N LEU A 16 7.75 9.65 -69.48
CA LEU A 16 6.49 9.16 -68.91
C LEU A 16 6.35 9.72 -67.49
N LEU A 17 5.50 10.74 -67.32
CA LEU A 17 4.99 11.20 -66.02
C LEU A 17 3.97 10.18 -65.49
N LEU A 18 4.43 9.21 -64.71
CA LEU A 18 3.55 8.41 -63.86
C LEU A 18 3.31 9.16 -62.54
N GLY A 19 2.08 9.65 -62.37
CA GLY A 19 1.59 10.20 -61.11
C GLY A 19 1.64 9.16 -60.01
N ALA A 20 2.46 9.43 -58.98
CA ALA A 20 2.45 8.69 -57.74
C ALA A 20 1.19 9.07 -56.93
N PHE A 21 0.06 8.43 -57.23
CA PHE A 21 -1.05 8.35 -56.28
C PHE A 21 -0.63 7.39 -55.16
N GLY A 22 0.11 7.93 -54.19
CA GLY A 22 0.38 7.25 -52.94
C GLY A 22 -0.94 7.07 -52.20
N VAL A 23 -1.52 5.88 -52.30
CA VAL A 23 -2.56 5.41 -51.38
C VAL A 23 -1.94 5.44 -49.99
N ALA A 24 -2.22 6.49 -49.22
CA ALA A 24 -1.84 6.58 -47.82
C ALA A 24 -2.68 5.57 -47.03
N TRP A 25 -2.21 4.31 -47.03
CA TRP A 25 -2.73 3.26 -46.17
C TRP A 25 -2.64 3.75 -44.72
N GLY A 26 -3.81 4.06 -44.14
CA GLY A 26 -4.11 4.23 -42.73
C GLY A 26 -2.92 4.37 -41.78
N GLN A 27 -2.18 5.48 -41.85
CA GLN A 27 -1.39 5.91 -40.70
C GLN A 27 -2.38 6.30 -39.61
N LYS A 28 -2.77 5.33 -38.78
CA LYS A 28 -3.35 5.63 -37.47
C LYS A 28 -2.39 6.62 -36.82
N ALA A 29 -2.89 7.82 -36.52
CA ALA A 29 -2.08 8.87 -35.90
C ALA A 29 -1.30 8.25 -34.71
N PRO A 30 0.01 8.54 -34.58
CA PRO A 30 0.82 8.00 -33.51
C PRO A 30 0.14 8.31 -32.18
N VAL A 31 -0.18 7.28 -31.41
CA VAL A 31 -0.86 7.44 -30.12
C VAL A 31 0.17 8.01 -29.14
N PRO A 32 -0.02 9.25 -28.66
CA PRO A 32 1.03 9.95 -27.91
C PRO A 32 1.51 9.14 -26.71
N GLY A 33 2.82 8.90 -26.64
CA GLY A 33 3.49 8.22 -25.53
C GLY A 33 3.82 6.75 -25.80
N LEU A 34 3.27 6.13 -26.85
CA LEU A 34 3.66 4.75 -27.23
C LEU A 34 5.09 4.67 -27.80
N GLU A 35 5.61 5.79 -28.31
CA GLU A 35 6.91 5.85 -28.97
C GLU A 35 8.08 5.63 -28.01
N LYS A 36 7.85 5.88 -26.72
CA LYS A 36 8.85 5.76 -25.65
C LYS A 36 8.80 4.40 -24.93
N LEU A 37 7.85 3.53 -25.30
CA LEU A 37 7.66 2.24 -24.66
C LEU A 37 8.54 1.18 -25.31
N THR A 38 8.97 0.20 -24.50
CA THR A 38 9.54 -1.03 -25.05
C THR A 38 8.50 -1.77 -25.91
N PRO A 39 8.91 -2.63 -26.87
CA PRO A 39 7.96 -3.36 -27.70
C PRO A 39 6.89 -4.14 -26.92
N GLU A 40 7.27 -4.70 -25.76
CA GLU A 40 6.36 -5.46 -24.90
C GLU A 40 5.36 -4.56 -24.15
N GLU A 41 5.82 -3.43 -23.61
CA GLU A 41 4.94 -2.44 -22.97
C GLU A 41 3.99 -1.79 -23.96
N ARG A 42 4.46 -1.56 -25.19
CA ARG A 42 3.64 -1.10 -26.30
C ARG A 42 2.57 -2.13 -26.64
N ALA A 43 2.94 -3.41 -26.77
CA ALA A 43 1.97 -4.48 -27.00
C ALA A 43 0.93 -4.54 -25.87
N LEU A 44 1.33 -4.37 -24.60
CA LEU A 44 0.40 -4.30 -23.47
C LEU A 44 -0.58 -3.13 -23.59
N ALA A 45 -0.09 -1.94 -23.93
CA ALA A 45 -0.94 -0.76 -24.13
C ALA A 45 -1.90 -0.94 -25.31
N GLU A 46 -1.42 -1.51 -26.42
CA GLU A 46 -2.20 -1.77 -27.63
C GLU A 46 -3.31 -2.80 -27.41
N ARG A 47 -3.12 -3.78 -26.49
CA ARG A 47 -4.18 -4.73 -26.10
C ARG A 47 -5.44 -4.05 -25.53
N ASN A 48 -5.31 -2.84 -25.00
CA ASN A 48 -6.46 -2.05 -24.56
C ASN A 48 -6.23 -0.56 -24.84
N LEU A 49 -6.08 -0.24 -26.13
CA LEU A 49 -5.68 1.09 -26.59
C LEU A 49 -6.68 2.18 -26.19
N GLU A 50 -7.98 1.88 -26.20
CA GLU A 50 -9.02 2.82 -25.80
C GLU A 50 -8.86 3.25 -24.33
N ARG A 51 -8.63 2.28 -23.43
CA ARG A 51 -8.38 2.57 -22.02
C ARG A 51 -7.07 3.34 -21.86
N TRP A 52 -6.02 2.94 -22.56
CA TRP A 52 -4.71 3.61 -22.52
C TRP A 52 -4.80 5.09 -22.90
N GLN A 53 -5.56 5.41 -23.94
CA GLN A 53 -5.77 6.78 -24.41
C GLN A 53 -6.46 7.65 -23.35
N LYS A 54 -7.40 7.09 -22.57
CA LYS A 54 -8.11 7.77 -21.49
C LYS A 54 -7.25 8.01 -20.23
N LEU A 55 -6.10 7.35 -20.10
CA LEU A 55 -5.19 7.56 -18.96
C LEU A 55 -4.36 8.83 -19.13
N THR A 56 -4.20 9.57 -18.03
CA THR A 56 -3.20 10.66 -17.89
C THR A 56 -1.76 10.10 -17.99
N PRO A 57 -0.76 10.94 -18.30
CA PRO A 57 0.64 10.51 -18.31
C PRO A 57 1.08 9.83 -17.01
N GLU A 58 0.65 10.33 -15.86
CA GLU A 58 0.96 9.79 -14.54
C GLU A 58 0.31 8.42 -14.33
N GLN A 59 -0.95 8.26 -14.76
CA GLN A 59 -1.63 6.97 -14.69
C GLN A 59 -0.99 5.93 -15.62
N ARG A 60 -0.54 6.33 -16.82
CA ARG A 60 0.21 5.47 -17.73
C ARG A 60 1.53 5.03 -17.11
N ALA A 61 2.28 5.95 -16.51
CA ALA A 61 3.53 5.65 -15.81
C ALA A 61 3.31 4.62 -14.69
N ARG A 62 2.29 4.82 -13.83
CA ARG A 62 1.94 3.85 -12.77
C ARG A 62 1.50 2.50 -13.32
N ALA A 63 0.76 2.46 -14.42
CA ALA A 63 0.34 1.21 -15.05
C ALA A 63 1.55 0.39 -15.54
N LEU A 64 2.53 1.06 -16.15
CA LEU A 64 3.78 0.43 -16.60
C LEU A 64 4.65 -0.02 -15.42
N GLU A 65 4.77 0.80 -14.37
CA GLU A 65 5.48 0.43 -13.14
C GLU A 65 4.88 -0.84 -12.51
N ASN A 66 3.55 -0.87 -12.35
CA ASN A 66 2.83 -2.04 -11.84
C ASN A 66 3.07 -3.28 -12.71
N TYR A 67 3.08 -3.11 -14.04
CA TYR A 67 3.38 -4.19 -14.97
C TYR A 67 4.81 -4.71 -14.83
N ARG A 68 5.81 -3.83 -14.77
CA ARG A 68 7.22 -4.21 -14.56
C ARG A 68 7.39 -4.94 -13.24
N ARG A 69 6.77 -4.45 -12.17
CA ARG A 69 6.77 -5.11 -10.85
C ARG A 69 6.12 -6.49 -10.90
N TRP A 70 4.98 -6.61 -11.57
CA TRP A 70 4.33 -7.91 -11.77
C TRP A 70 5.22 -8.90 -12.54
N LYS A 71 5.95 -8.42 -13.54
CA LYS A 71 6.88 -9.22 -14.33
C LYS A 71 8.07 -9.69 -13.49
N SER A 72 8.59 -8.86 -12.58
CA SER A 72 9.69 -9.24 -11.69
C SER A 72 9.29 -10.17 -10.55
N MET A 73 7.99 -10.36 -10.28
CA MET A 73 7.52 -11.25 -9.21
C MET A 73 7.77 -12.73 -9.52
N THR A 74 8.08 -13.51 -8.49
CA THR A 74 8.13 -14.98 -8.55
C THR A 74 6.73 -15.58 -8.73
N PRO A 75 6.61 -16.87 -9.14
CA PRO A 75 5.31 -17.54 -9.20
C PRO A 75 4.52 -17.47 -7.89
N GLU A 76 5.19 -17.63 -6.75
CA GLU A 76 4.61 -17.58 -5.40
C GLU A 76 4.11 -16.18 -5.06
N GLU A 77 4.91 -15.14 -5.36
CA GLU A 77 4.51 -13.75 -5.14
C GLU A 77 3.30 -13.35 -5.99
N ARG A 78 3.25 -13.82 -7.25
CA ARG A 78 2.08 -13.61 -8.13
C ARG A 78 0.85 -14.30 -7.59
N GLU A 79 0.98 -15.50 -7.04
CA GLU A 79 -0.14 -16.22 -6.45
C GLU A 79 -0.66 -15.50 -5.19
N ALA A 80 0.24 -15.11 -4.29
CA ALA A 80 -0.12 -14.30 -3.13
C ALA A 80 -0.83 -12.99 -3.54
N ALA A 81 -0.37 -12.32 -4.61
CA ALA A 81 -1.03 -11.13 -5.14
C ALA A 81 -2.44 -11.42 -5.69
N ARG A 82 -2.65 -12.56 -6.37
CA ARG A 82 -3.99 -12.99 -6.83
C ARG A 82 -4.91 -13.27 -5.66
N GLU A 83 -4.44 -13.99 -4.65
CA GLU A 83 -5.23 -14.26 -3.45
C GLU A 83 -5.63 -12.97 -2.73
N ASN A 84 -4.69 -12.05 -2.54
CA ASN A 84 -4.95 -10.76 -1.93
C ASN A 84 -5.98 -9.95 -2.73
N TYR A 85 -5.88 -9.97 -4.06
CA TYR A 85 -6.88 -9.36 -4.93
C TYR A 85 -8.27 -9.99 -4.75
N GLN A 86 -8.37 -11.32 -4.72
CA GLN A 86 -9.64 -12.01 -4.49
C GLN A 86 -10.24 -11.67 -3.12
N ARG A 87 -9.43 -11.62 -2.06
CA ARG A 87 -9.87 -11.23 -0.71
C ARG A 87 -10.39 -9.79 -0.71
N PHE A 88 -9.65 -8.86 -1.31
CA PHE A 88 -10.07 -7.47 -1.45
C PHE A 88 -11.40 -7.32 -2.18
N HIS A 89 -11.61 -8.09 -3.26
CA HIS A 89 -12.88 -8.12 -3.98
C HIS A 89 -14.03 -8.79 -3.23
N LYS A 90 -13.80 -9.48 -2.12
CA LYS A 90 -14.86 -10.02 -1.27
C LYS A 90 -15.27 -9.07 -0.14
N LEU A 91 -14.47 -8.05 0.14
CA LEU A 91 -14.77 -7.03 1.15
C LEU A 91 -16.02 -6.20 0.80
N SER A 92 -16.75 -5.73 1.83
CA SER A 92 -17.84 -4.76 1.66
C SER A 92 -17.31 -3.41 1.14
N PRO A 93 -18.16 -2.53 0.58
CA PRO A 93 -17.74 -1.19 0.16
C PRO A 93 -17.03 -0.39 1.27
N GLU A 94 -17.52 -0.49 2.51
CA GLU A 94 -16.97 0.20 3.68
C GLU A 94 -15.62 -0.37 4.09
N GLU A 95 -15.45 -1.69 4.06
CA GLU A 95 -14.18 -2.37 4.31
C GLU A 95 -13.14 -2.03 3.24
N ARG A 96 -13.52 -2.04 1.96
CA ARG A 96 -12.65 -1.63 0.85
C ARG A 96 -12.20 -0.18 1.02
N SER A 97 -13.12 0.72 1.38
CA SER A 97 -12.80 2.13 1.61
C SER A 97 -11.76 2.29 2.73
N ARG A 98 -11.94 1.57 3.84
CA ARG A 98 -10.95 1.54 4.94
C ARG A 98 -9.57 1.05 4.49
N VAL A 99 -9.51 -0.07 3.78
CA VAL A 99 -8.25 -0.61 3.26
C VAL A 99 -7.55 0.37 2.31
N LEU A 100 -8.31 1.04 1.43
CA LEU A 100 -7.74 2.04 0.52
C LEU A 100 -7.20 3.27 1.26
N GLN A 101 -7.92 3.75 2.29
CA GLN A 101 -7.44 4.84 3.15
C GLN A 101 -6.18 4.44 3.91
N ASP A 102 -6.13 3.21 4.46
CA ASP A 102 -4.96 2.68 5.15
C ASP A 102 -3.74 2.61 4.21
N PHE A 103 -3.97 2.13 2.99
CA PHE A 103 -2.94 2.08 1.96
C PHE A 103 -2.46 3.47 1.53
N GLN A 104 -3.36 4.45 1.42
CA GLN A 104 -2.98 5.83 1.15
C GLN A 104 -2.10 6.39 2.27
N ARG A 105 -2.52 6.28 3.53
CA ARG A 105 -1.71 6.74 4.68
C ARG A 105 -0.35 6.08 4.69
N TRP A 106 -0.28 4.77 4.40
CA TRP A 106 0.99 4.04 4.29
C TRP A 106 1.91 4.64 3.22
N ASN A 107 1.38 5.01 2.05
CA ASN A 107 2.18 5.61 0.98
C ASN A 107 2.64 7.04 1.28
N GLU A 108 1.92 7.75 2.15
CA GLU A 108 2.27 9.09 2.62
C GLU A 108 3.34 9.06 3.72
N LEU A 109 3.62 7.90 4.32
CA LEU A 109 4.65 7.77 5.34
C LEU A 109 6.05 8.03 4.76
N PRO A 110 6.91 8.81 5.45
CA PRO A 110 8.32 8.92 5.12
C PRO A 110 9.01 7.55 5.07
N ASP A 111 9.98 7.38 4.17
CA ASP A 111 10.67 6.11 3.96
C ASP A 111 11.25 5.50 5.24
N GLU A 112 11.86 6.33 6.09
CA GLU A 112 12.43 5.88 7.36
C GLU A 112 11.35 5.39 8.33
N ARG A 113 10.15 5.98 8.29
CA ARG A 113 9.01 5.50 9.08
C ARG A 113 8.51 4.17 8.55
N ARG A 114 8.40 4.02 7.22
CA ARG A 114 8.00 2.75 6.58
C ARG A 114 8.98 1.62 6.92
N LYS A 115 10.29 1.86 6.81
CA LYS A 115 11.34 0.89 7.18
C LYS A 115 11.25 0.49 8.65
N THR A 116 11.01 1.45 9.53
CA THR A 116 10.86 1.19 10.97
C THR A 116 9.67 0.26 11.24
N LEU A 117 8.51 0.59 10.68
CA LEU A 117 7.29 -0.22 10.84
C LEU A 117 7.46 -1.62 10.25
N GLN A 118 8.11 -1.74 9.09
CA GLN A 118 8.41 -3.03 8.47
C GLN A 118 9.26 -3.91 9.40
N LYS A 119 10.31 -3.35 9.99
CA LYS A 119 11.17 -4.07 10.95
C LYS A 119 10.43 -4.46 12.24
N GLU A 120 9.55 -3.60 12.73
CA GLU A 120 8.70 -3.90 13.89
C GLU A 120 7.72 -5.04 13.58
N TYR A 121 7.13 -5.03 12.38
CA TYR A 121 6.24 -6.09 11.91
C TYR A 121 6.98 -7.43 11.77
N GLU A 122 8.18 -7.43 11.19
CA GLU A 122 9.02 -8.63 11.08
C GLU A 122 9.35 -9.21 12.46
N ARG A 123 9.74 -8.36 13.42
CA ARG A 123 9.97 -8.76 14.81
C ARG A 123 8.71 -9.34 15.43
N PHE A 124 7.55 -8.74 15.18
CA PHE A 124 6.27 -9.25 15.67
C PHE A 124 5.95 -10.63 15.10
N GLN A 125 6.18 -10.85 13.80
CA GLN A 125 5.95 -12.14 13.15
C GLN A 125 6.83 -13.27 13.72
N GLN A 126 8.07 -12.93 14.11
CA GLN A 126 9.02 -13.85 14.72
C GLN A 126 8.71 -14.20 16.19
N LEU A 127 7.76 -13.51 16.84
CA LEU A 127 7.37 -13.85 18.20
C LEU A 127 6.68 -15.23 18.25
N PRO A 128 6.84 -15.99 19.35
CA PRO A 128 6.05 -17.17 19.62
C PRO A 128 4.54 -16.88 19.50
N PRO A 129 3.71 -17.79 18.97
CA PRO A 129 2.28 -17.57 18.78
C PRO A 129 1.58 -17.02 20.03
N GLU A 130 1.87 -17.57 21.21
CA GLU A 130 1.26 -17.17 22.48
C GLU A 130 1.67 -15.76 22.92
N ARG A 131 2.84 -15.27 22.46
CA ARG A 131 3.27 -13.89 22.68
C ARG A 131 2.51 -12.95 21.74
N ARG A 132 2.34 -13.31 20.47
CA ARG A 132 1.55 -12.52 19.51
C ARG A 132 0.10 -12.40 19.95
N ASP A 133 -0.51 -13.51 20.34
CA ASP A 133 -1.91 -13.54 20.79
C ASP A 133 -2.11 -12.65 22.01
N ARG A 134 -1.19 -12.67 22.98
CA ARG A 134 -1.25 -11.77 24.13
C ARG A 134 -1.16 -10.29 23.76
N ILE A 135 -0.36 -9.95 22.75
CA ILE A 135 -0.26 -8.57 22.25
C ILE A 135 -1.57 -8.16 21.57
N ILE A 136 -2.09 -9.01 20.68
CA ILE A 136 -3.35 -8.77 19.96
C ILE A 136 -4.51 -8.62 20.96
N GLN A 137 -4.62 -9.51 21.94
CA GLN A 137 -5.66 -9.44 22.97
C GLN A 137 -5.58 -8.15 23.80
N ARG A 138 -4.36 -7.72 24.17
CA ARG A 138 -4.18 -6.45 24.88
C ARG A 138 -4.59 -5.26 24.01
N TYR A 139 -4.26 -5.29 22.73
CA TYR A 139 -4.66 -4.25 21.77
C TYR A 139 -6.19 -4.19 21.61
N GLN A 140 -6.85 -5.34 21.44
CA GLN A 140 -8.31 -5.41 21.35
C GLN A 140 -8.98 -4.91 22.64
N GLN A 141 -8.45 -5.26 23.81
CA GLN A 141 -8.94 -4.74 25.09
C GLN A 141 -8.80 -3.22 25.19
N TRP A 142 -7.71 -2.66 24.66
CA TRP A 142 -7.48 -1.21 24.60
C TRP A 142 -8.46 -0.52 23.65
N GLU A 143 -8.68 -1.09 22.46
CA GLU A 143 -9.66 -0.59 21.50
C GLU A 143 -11.10 -0.67 22.03
N ALA A 144 -11.40 -1.63 22.91
CA ALA A 144 -12.70 -1.73 23.55
C ALA A 144 -12.93 -0.72 24.68
N LEU A 145 -11.89 -0.04 25.18
CA LEU A 145 -12.04 0.99 26.22
C LEU A 145 -12.77 2.23 25.70
N SER A 146 -13.60 2.83 26.55
CA SER A 146 -14.21 4.14 26.29
C SER A 146 -13.13 5.23 26.20
N PRO A 147 -13.40 6.38 25.54
CA PRO A 147 -12.49 7.52 25.54
C PRO A 147 -12.03 7.92 26.95
N GLU A 148 -12.94 7.99 27.92
CA GLU A 148 -12.68 8.36 29.31
C GLU A 148 -11.81 7.32 30.03
N GLU A 149 -12.04 6.04 29.78
CA GLU A 149 -11.23 4.95 30.32
C GLU A 149 -9.80 5.00 29.77
N ARG A 150 -9.64 5.18 28.45
CA ARG A 150 -8.33 5.34 27.82
C ARG A 150 -7.59 6.53 28.41
N ASP A 151 -8.26 7.66 28.53
CA ASP A 151 -7.76 8.88 29.14
C ASP A 151 -7.25 8.65 30.57
N ARG A 152 -8.03 7.92 31.37
CA ARG A 152 -7.63 7.53 32.73
C ARG A 152 -6.37 6.68 32.71
N VAL A 153 -6.27 5.70 31.81
CA VAL A 153 -5.07 4.85 31.68
C VAL A 153 -3.85 5.67 31.25
N LEU A 154 -4.00 6.56 30.27
CA LEU A 154 -2.91 7.43 29.81
C LEU A 154 -2.42 8.34 30.95
N ARG A 155 -3.33 9.00 31.68
CA ARG A 155 -2.97 9.83 32.84
C ARG A 155 -2.26 9.02 33.94
N ASN A 156 -2.73 7.81 34.22
CA ASN A 156 -2.05 6.93 35.18
C ASN A 156 -0.63 6.58 34.70
N GLN A 157 -0.47 6.32 33.41
CA GLN A 157 0.83 6.01 32.79
C GLN A 157 1.77 7.22 32.83
N ASP A 158 1.28 8.43 32.57
CA ASP A 158 2.06 9.67 32.66
C ASP A 158 2.55 9.93 34.07
N ARG A 159 1.67 9.81 35.07
CA ARG A 159 2.08 9.93 36.49
C ARG A 159 3.15 8.90 36.83
N TRP A 160 2.99 7.65 36.38
CA TRP A 160 4.01 6.62 36.61
C TRP A 160 5.35 6.95 35.93
N ARG A 161 5.33 7.48 34.70
CA ARG A 161 6.53 7.93 33.97
C ARG A 161 7.25 9.08 34.67
N GLN A 162 6.53 9.95 35.37
CA GLN A 162 7.09 11.09 36.10
C GLN A 162 7.65 10.73 37.48
N MET A 163 7.25 9.60 38.08
CA MET A 163 7.77 9.15 39.38
C MET A 163 9.27 8.81 39.33
N SER A 164 9.97 9.11 40.43
CA SER A 164 11.36 8.69 40.63
C SER A 164 11.49 7.16 40.73
N PRO A 165 12.67 6.58 40.47
CA PRO A 165 12.91 5.15 40.70
C PRO A 165 12.55 4.70 42.13
N GLU A 166 12.86 5.50 43.15
CA GLU A 166 12.59 5.24 44.57
C GLU A 166 11.09 5.28 44.87
N GLU A 167 10.37 6.26 44.31
CA GLU A 167 8.91 6.34 44.43
C GLU A 167 8.22 5.11 43.84
N ARG A 168 8.66 4.69 42.65
CA ARG A 168 8.15 3.47 42.03
C ARG A 168 8.45 2.24 42.87
N GLU A 169 9.64 2.14 43.46
CA GLU A 169 10.01 1.00 44.31
C GLU A 169 9.18 0.97 45.59
N ARG A 170 8.93 2.13 46.23
CA ARG A 170 8.01 2.21 47.38
C ARG A 170 6.61 1.71 47.04
N ILE A 171 6.08 2.07 45.87
CA ILE A 171 4.76 1.58 45.42
C ILE A 171 4.79 0.07 45.17
N ARG A 172 5.83 -0.44 44.51
CA ARG A 172 6.00 -1.89 44.29
C ARG A 172 6.11 -2.64 45.61
N GLU A 173 6.88 -2.13 46.56
CA GLU A 173 7.06 -2.75 47.87
C GLU A 173 5.77 -2.76 48.67
N ARG A 174 5.05 -1.63 48.70
CA ARG A 174 3.71 -1.56 49.30
C ARG A 174 2.76 -2.60 48.70
N TRP A 175 2.80 -2.80 47.38
CA TRP A 175 1.99 -3.82 46.70
C TRP A 175 2.45 -5.25 47.01
N ARG A 176 3.76 -5.50 47.17
CA ARG A 176 4.31 -6.80 47.59
C ARG A 176 3.89 -7.17 49.01
N GLN A 177 3.93 -6.21 49.93
CA GLN A 177 3.60 -6.38 51.35
C GLN A 177 2.08 -6.42 51.62
N MET A 178 1.24 -6.00 50.65
CA MET A 178 -0.20 -6.02 50.80
C MET A 178 -0.74 -7.46 50.95
N PRO A 179 -1.55 -7.75 51.99
CA PRO A 179 -2.17 -9.06 52.17
C PRO A 179 -2.91 -9.54 50.90
N PRO A 180 -2.89 -10.85 50.58
CA PRO A 180 -3.57 -11.37 49.40
C PRO A 180 -5.04 -10.97 49.30
N ASP A 181 -5.79 -11.05 50.39
CA ASP A 181 -7.22 -10.72 50.45
C ASP A 181 -7.47 -9.23 50.15
N GLU A 182 -6.58 -8.34 50.60
CA GLU A 182 -6.68 -6.91 50.31
C GLU A 182 -6.40 -6.64 48.82
N ARG A 183 -5.44 -7.34 48.22
CA ARG A 183 -5.19 -7.27 46.78
C ARG A 183 -6.38 -7.78 45.97
N GLU A 184 -7.07 -8.82 46.44
CA GLU A 184 -8.29 -9.33 45.81
C GLU A 184 -9.43 -8.32 45.87
N ARG A 185 -9.71 -7.74 47.03
CA ARG A 185 -10.72 -6.69 47.18
C ARG A 185 -10.47 -5.50 46.25
N LEU A 186 -9.21 -5.05 46.12
CA LEU A 186 -8.86 -3.97 45.19
C LEU A 186 -9.04 -4.38 43.72
N ARG A 187 -8.83 -5.66 43.37
CA ARG A 187 -9.10 -6.16 42.02
C ARG A 187 -10.60 -6.19 41.74
N GLU A 188 -11.40 -6.71 42.67
CA GLU A 188 -12.85 -6.76 42.57
C GLU A 188 -13.45 -5.36 42.47
N GLN A 189 -13.02 -4.42 43.32
CA GLN A 189 -13.49 -3.04 43.28
C GLN A 189 -13.21 -2.38 41.91
N ARG A 190 -12.06 -2.65 41.30
CA ARG A 190 -11.76 -2.15 39.94
C ARG A 190 -12.62 -2.81 38.87
N GLN A 191 -12.89 -4.10 39.00
CA GLN A 191 -13.76 -4.83 38.07
C GLN A 191 -15.22 -4.34 38.17
N GLN A 192 -15.71 -4.11 39.38
CA GLN A 192 -17.04 -3.55 39.63
C GLN A 192 -17.17 -2.12 39.08
N HIS A 193 -16.18 -1.25 39.29
CA HIS A 193 -16.20 0.08 38.67
C HIS A 193 -16.21 0.03 37.14
N ARG A 194 -15.57 -0.98 36.55
CA ARG A 194 -15.58 -1.19 35.10
C ARG A 194 -16.91 -1.73 34.58
N SER A 195 -17.62 -2.55 35.37
CA SER A 195 -18.92 -3.11 34.97
C SER A 195 -20.11 -2.19 35.26
N VAL A 196 -19.98 -1.26 36.21
CA VAL A 196 -21.04 -0.32 36.61
C VAL A 196 -21.15 0.90 35.67
N GLN A 197 -20.12 1.21 34.88
CA GLN A 197 -20.22 2.20 33.81
C GLN A 197 -20.57 1.48 32.50
N PRO A 198 -21.81 1.60 31.97
CA PRO A 198 -22.10 1.10 30.64
C PRO A 198 -21.23 1.84 29.61
N PRO A 199 -20.77 1.18 28.54
CA PRO A 199 -20.09 1.88 27.46
C PRO A 199 -21.03 3.00 26.96
N PRO A 200 -20.57 4.26 26.82
CA PRO A 200 -21.41 5.30 26.25
C PRO A 200 -21.83 4.82 24.86
N GLN A 201 -23.14 4.63 24.67
CA GLN A 201 -23.69 4.27 23.38
C GLN A 201 -23.47 5.44 22.42
N GLY A 202 -22.68 5.20 21.37
CA GLY A 202 -22.63 6.05 20.20
C GLY A 202 -21.83 7.34 20.35
N THR A 203 -20.52 7.24 20.11
CA THR A 203 -19.89 8.08 19.08
C THR A 203 -18.73 7.27 18.51
N THR A 204 -18.85 6.82 17.26
CA THR A 204 -17.69 6.38 16.48
C THR A 204 -16.70 7.53 16.43
N PRO A 205 -15.49 7.45 17.02
CA PRO A 205 -14.50 8.49 16.81
C PRO A 205 -14.05 8.43 15.35
N PRO A 206 -14.11 9.53 14.58
CA PRO A 206 -13.54 9.56 13.25
C PRO A 206 -12.02 9.49 13.37
N GLY A 207 -11.42 8.44 12.81
CA GLY A 207 -9.98 8.38 12.52
C GLY A 207 -9.07 8.38 13.75
N ALA A 208 -8.85 7.20 14.34
CA ALA A 208 -7.76 6.97 15.28
C ALA A 208 -6.65 6.13 14.64
N LEU A 209 -5.99 6.67 13.62
CA LEU A 209 -4.60 6.35 13.28
C LEU A 209 -3.91 7.65 12.82
N ARG A 210 -3.34 8.36 13.79
CA ARG A 210 -2.25 9.32 13.57
C ARG A 210 -0.93 8.61 13.80
#